data_AF-A0A8J6EHV4-F1
#
_entry.id   AF-A0A8J6EHV4-F1
#
_cell.length_a   1.000
_cell.length_b   1.000
_cell.length_c   1.000
_cell.angle_alpha   90.00
_cell.angle_beta   90.00
_cell.angle_gamma   90.00
#
_symmetry.space_group_name_H-M   'P 1'
#
loop_
_entity.id
_entity.type
_entity.pdbx_description
1 polymer ?
#
loop_
_entity_poly.entity_id
_entity_poly.type
_entity_poly.pdbx_seq_one_letter_code
_entity_poly.pdbx_strand_id
1 'polypeptide(L)' 'VCSEETIWEILARYLPYNAHAASYTWKYCGCPMNMELTLEENGVQDEDEEFDELKMDCDLYTASLHLYFNDDLTEM' A
#
# COMPACT_ATOMS: atom_id res chain seq x y z
N VAL A 1 -1.77 3.98 -8.91
CA VAL A 1 -1.10 4.60 -7.75
C VAL A 1 0.37 4.61 -8.10
N CYS A 2 1.07 5.73 -7.92
CA CYS A 2 2.49 5.83 -8.24
C CYS A 2 3.34 5.52 -7.00
N SER A 3 4.53 4.94 -7.21
CA SER A 3 5.47 4.51 -6.16
C SER A 3 6.02 5.68 -5.32
N GLU A 4 5.96 6.89 -5.87
CA GLU A 4 6.37 8.15 -5.23
C GLU A 4 5.31 8.73 -4.27
N GLU A 5 4.09 8.19 -4.28
CA GLU A 5 3.01 8.70 -3.42
C GLU A 5 3.14 8.16 -2.00
N THR A 6 2.83 9.00 -1.01
CA THR A 6 2.78 8.60 0.39
C THR A 6 1.57 7.70 0.66
N ILE A 7 1.66 6.83 1.68
CA ILE A 7 0.52 6.00 2.07
C ILE A 7 -0.68 6.86 2.48
N TRP A 8 -0.46 8.06 3.02
CA TRP A 8 -1.53 9.04 3.29
C TRP A 8 -2.31 9.45 2.06
N GLU A 9 -1.63 9.73 0.93
CA GLU A 9 -2.28 10.11 -0.33
C GLU A 9 -3.04 8.93 -0.95
N ILE A 10 -2.52 7.72 -0.77
CA ILE A 10 -3.19 6.47 -1.18
C ILE A 10 -4.44 6.25 -0.33
N LEU A 11 -4.32 6.37 0.99
CA LEU A 11 -5.43 6.28 1.93
C LEU A 11 -6.51 7.32 1.62
N ALA A 12 -6.14 8.56 1.33
CA ALA A 12 -7.11 9.62 1.01
C ALA A 12 -8.00 9.25 -0.19
N ARG A 13 -7.44 8.58 -1.21
CA ARG A 13 -8.18 8.06 -2.36
C ARG A 13 -8.96 6.79 -2.05
N TYR A 14 -8.54 6.02 -1.04
CA TYR A 14 -9.20 4.80 -0.59
C TYR A 14 -10.34 5.04 0.41
N LEU A 15 -10.31 6.13 1.17
CA LEU A 15 -11.36 6.54 2.12
C LEU A 15 -12.81 6.48 1.57
N PRO A 16 -13.13 6.90 0.33
CA PRO A 16 -14.49 6.77 -0.21
C PRO A 16 -14.98 5.32 -0.34
N TYR A 17 -14.07 4.34 -0.45
CA TYR A 17 -14.41 2.92 -0.46
C TYR A 17 -14.48 2.35 0.96
N ASN A 18 -13.65 2.86 1.87
CA ASN A 18 -13.62 2.42 3.26
C ASN A 18 -13.25 3.58 4.19
N ALA A 19 -14.26 4.21 4.77
CA ALA A 19 -14.10 5.38 5.65
C ALA A 19 -13.29 5.09 6.92
N HIS A 20 -13.23 3.82 7.34
CA HIS A 20 -12.51 3.39 8.54
C HIS A 20 -11.06 2.96 8.24
N ALA A 21 -10.62 3.00 6.97
CA ALA A 21 -9.28 2.57 6.58
C ALA A 21 -8.14 3.40 7.23
N ALA A 22 -8.45 4.59 7.74
CA ALA A 22 -7.49 5.41 8.48
C ALA A 22 -7.09 4.81 9.83
N SER A 23 -7.95 3.99 10.45
CA SER A 23 -7.67 3.32 11.73
C SER A 23 -6.98 1.95 11.54
N TYR A 24 -6.82 1.50 10.30
CA TYR A 24 -6.26 0.18 10.00
C TYR A 24 -4.75 0.21 9.94
N THR A 25 -4.12 -0.91 10.28
CA THR A 25 -2.67 -1.06 10.09
C THR A 25 -2.41 -1.54 8.68
N TRP A 26 -1.70 -0.72 7.91
CA TRP A 26 -1.24 -1.06 6.58
C TRP A 26 0.05 -1.86 6.69
N LYS A 27 0.11 -2.98 5.99
CA LYS A 27 1.27 -3.87 5.96
C LYS A 27 1.60 -4.27 4.54
N TYR A 28 2.89 -4.38 4.27
CA TYR A 28 3.41 -4.96 3.05
C TYR A 28 4.36 -6.10 3.40
N CYS A 29 4.17 -7.25 2.74
CA CYS A 29 4.90 -8.49 3.05
C CYS A 29 4.91 -8.88 4.55
N GLY A 30 3.87 -8.49 5.30
CA GLY A 30 3.75 -8.76 6.74
C GLY A 30 4.43 -7.73 7.66
N CYS A 31 5.17 -6.76 7.11
CA CYS A 31 5.81 -5.68 7.85
C CYS A 31 4.88 -4.45 7.94
N PRO A 32 4.77 -3.79 9.11
CA PRO A 32 4.01 -2.56 9.24
C PRO A 32 4.66 -1.44 8.43
N MET A 33 3.83 -0.71 7.69
CA MET A 33 4.26 0.41 6.86
C MET A 33 4.17 1.72 7.64
N ASN A 34 5.05 2.66 7.32
CA ASN A 34 4.98 4.02 7.80
C ASN A 34 4.10 4.86 6.86
N MET A 35 3.09 5.51 7.42
CA MET A 35 2.11 6.28 6.66
C MET A 35 2.70 7.53 6.00
N GLU A 36 3.74 8.11 6.62
CA GLU A 36 4.40 9.33 6.15
C GLU A 36 5.41 9.08 5.03
N LEU A 37 5.81 7.83 4.83
CA LEU A 37 6.78 7.43 3.80
C LEU A 37 6.05 7.07 2.50
N THR A 38 6.79 7.14 1.39
CA THR A 38 6.30 6.69 0.07
C THR A 38 6.20 5.17 0.00
N LEU A 39 5.57 4.64 -1.04
CA LEU A 39 5.57 3.20 -1.31
C LEU A 39 7.00 2.66 -1.44
N GLU A 40 7.84 3.37 -2.19
CA GLU A 40 9.25 3.00 -2.40
C GLU A 40 10.04 3.00 -1.09
N GLU A 41 9.89 4.03 -0.26
CA GLU A 41 10.54 4.11 1.06
C GLU A 41 10.05 3.05 2.05
N ASN A 42 8.81 2.57 1.87
CA ASN A 42 8.27 1.43 2.61
C ASN A 42 8.72 0.06 2.03
N GLY A 43 9.54 0.04 0.98
CA GLY A 43 10.05 -1.16 0.33
C GLY A 43 9.13 -1.74 -0.75
N VAL A 44 8.10 -1.00 -1.19
CA VAL A 44 7.31 -1.33 -2.38
C VAL A 44 7.95 -0.62 -3.56
N GLN A 45 8.95 -1.26 -4.14
CA GLN A 45 9.67 -0.71 -5.29
C GLN A 45 8.88 -0.92 -6.58
N ASP A 46 9.14 -0.05 -7.55
CA ASP A 46 8.67 -0.20 -8.92
C ASP A 46 9.52 -1.29 -9.60
N GLU A 47 8.93 -2.46 -9.83
CA GLU A 47 9.62 -3.61 -10.45
C GLU A 47 9.44 -3.63 -11.98
N ASP A 48 8.81 -2.62 -12.58
CA ASP A 48 8.52 -2.57 -14.03
C ASP A 48 9.81 -2.65 -14.89
N GLU A 49 10.89 -1.98 -14.50
CA GLU A 49 12.17 -2.06 -15.21
C GLU A 49 12.75 -3.48 -15.16
N GLU A 50 12.71 -4.13 -13.99
CA GLU A 50 13.20 -5.51 -13.82
C GLU A 50 12.33 -6.51 -14.60
N PHE A 51 11.01 -6.32 -14.60
CA PHE A 51 10.11 -7.15 -15.41
C PHE A 51 10.34 -6.98 -16.92
N ASP A 52 10.59 -5.77 -17.41
CA ASP A 52 10.95 -5.54 -18.82
C ASP A 52 12.27 -6.23 -19.18
N GLU A 53 13.30 -6.08 -18.36
CA GLU A 53 14.59 -6.74 -18.55
C GLU A 53 14.47 -8.27 -18.59
N LEU A 54 13.67 -8.83 -17.69
CA LEU A 54 13.40 -10.27 -17.60
C LEU A 54 12.35 -10.76 -18.60
N LYS A 55 11.75 -9.86 -19.40
CA LYS A 55 10.63 -10.13 -20.31
C LYS A 55 9.46 -10.84 -19.62
N MET A 56 9.24 -10.49 -18.36
CA MET A 56 8.09 -10.91 -17.59
C MET A 56 6.93 -9.99 -17.91
N ASP A 57 5.72 -10.53 -17.85
CA ASP A 57 4.52 -9.76 -18.12
C ASP A 57 4.17 -8.96 -16.86
N CYS A 58 4.26 -7.64 -16.95
CA CYS A 58 4.07 -6.72 -15.82
C CYS A 58 2.65 -6.78 -15.24
N ASP A 59 1.66 -7.30 -16.00
CA ASP A 59 0.29 -7.49 -15.51
C ASP A 59 0.16 -8.69 -14.57
N LEU A 60 1.12 -9.62 -14.58
CA LEU A 60 1.10 -10.81 -13.73
C LEU A 60 1.41 -10.52 -12.26
N TYR A 61 2.06 -9.39 -11.98
CA TYR A 61 2.46 -9.04 -10.62
C TYR A 61 2.03 -7.63 -10.27
N THR A 62 1.25 -7.53 -9.20
CA THR A 62 0.86 -6.25 -8.61
C THR A 62 1.12 -6.33 -7.12
N ALA A 63 1.92 -5.39 -6.60
CA ALA A 63 2.21 -5.31 -5.18
C ALA A 63 0.91 -5.17 -4.37
N SER A 64 0.67 -6.11 -3.45
CA SER A 64 -0.53 -6.15 -2.63
C SER A 64 -0.29 -5.54 -1.26
N LEU A 65 -1.09 -4.53 -0.89
CA LEU A 65 -1.11 -3.96 0.46
C LEU A 65 -2.19 -4.66 1.29
N HIS A 66 -1.81 -5.10 2.49
CA HIS A 66 -2.73 -5.72 3.42
C HIS A 66 -3.18 -4.72 4.48
N LEU A 67 -4.48 -4.54 4.61
CA LEU A 67 -5.08 -3.75 5.67
C LEU A 67 -5.56 -4.67 6.79
N TYR A 68 -5.00 -4.49 7.97
CA TYR A 68 -5.42 -5.18 9.17
C TYR A 68 -6.37 -4.28 9.95
N PHE A 69 -7.59 -4.76 10.15
CA PHE A 69 -8.52 -4.15 11.09
C PHE A 69 -7.89 -4.20 12.48
N ASN A 70 -7.63 -3.04 13.07
CA ASN A 70 -7.38 -2.96 14.49
C ASN A 70 -8.74 -2.91 15.17
N ASP A 71 -8.97 -3.82 16.11
CA ASP A 71 -10.06 -3.72 17.09
C ASP A 71 -9.74 -2.57 18.06
N ASP A 72 -9.55 -1.38 17.51
CA ASP A 72 -9.70 -0.17 18.28
C ASP A 72 -11.20 -0.03 18.48
N LEU A 73 -11.62 -0.18 19.74
CA LEU A 73 -12.98 -0.02 20.21
C LEU A 73 -13.42 1.45 20.03
N THR A 74 -13.42 1.96 18.81
CA THR A 74 -14.20 3.14 18.44
C THR A 74 -15.62 2.66 18.16
N GLU A 75 -16.31 2.24 19.24
CA GLU A 75 -17.77 2.14 19.22
C GLU A 75 -18.30 3.53 18.87
N MET A 76 -19.14 3.61 17.83
CA MET A 76 -20.15 4.66 17.75
C MET A 76 -21.48 4.09 18.19
#